data_AF-A0A962VFH6-F1
#
_entry.id   AF-A0A962VFH6-F1
#
_cell.length_a   1.000
_cell.length_b   1.000
_cell.length_c   1.000
_cell.angle_alpha   90.00
_cell.angle_beta   90.00
_cell.angle_gamma   90.00
#
_symmetry.space_group_name_H-M   'P 1'
#
loop_
_entity.id
_entity.type
_entity.pdbx_description
1 polymer ?
#
loop_
_entity_poly.entity_id
_entity_poly.type
_entity_poly.pdbx_seq_one_letter_code
_entity_poly.pdbx_strand_id
1 'polypeptide(L)'
;MSEASTETQAQAAEALEPSAFASLLEKEFKPKSDYAKEAVQNAVRTLAEQALVDAQVVSDDAIKTIESMIAALDHKLTEQTNQILHHADFQQLEGAWRGLHYLINNTETDEMLKIRVFNISKKELHKTLKRYKGTAWDQSPIFKK
;
A
#
# COMPACT_ATOMS: atom_id res chain seq x y z
N MET A 1 -57.33 7.45 33.86
CA MET A 1 -56.39 8.53 33.43
C MET A 1 -54.96 8.03 33.69
N SER A 2 -54.51 6.98 33.00
CA SER A 2 -53.17 6.41 33.19
C SER A 2 -52.81 5.37 32.11
N GLU A 3 -53.26 5.58 30.88
CA GLU A 3 -52.95 4.65 29.77
C GLU A 3 -52.51 5.37 28.48
N ALA A 4 -52.45 6.71 28.47
CA ALA A 4 -52.14 7.49 27.26
C ALA A 4 -50.65 7.90 27.14
N SER A 5 -49.75 7.40 27.99
CA SER A 5 -48.35 7.84 28.04
C SER A 5 -47.33 6.76 27.66
N THR A 6 -47.77 5.52 27.42
CA THR A 6 -46.86 4.40 27.13
C THR A 6 -46.71 4.11 25.63
N GLU A 7 -47.55 4.66 24.77
CA GLU A 7 -47.48 4.43 23.32
C GLU A 7 -46.53 5.38 22.57
N THR A 8 -46.11 6.50 23.17
CA THR A 8 -45.30 7.52 22.46
C THR A 8 -43.78 7.25 22.51
N GLN A 9 -43.31 6.25 23.27
CA GLN A 9 -41.87 5.95 23.38
C GLN A 9 -41.41 4.72 22.57
N ALA A 10 -42.31 4.03 21.86
CA ALA A 10 -41.96 2.89 21.02
C ALA A 10 -41.72 3.24 19.53
N GLN A 11 -41.86 4.51 19.13
CA GLN A 11 -41.74 4.94 17.73
C GLN A 11 -40.35 5.48 17.32
N ALA A 12 -39.36 5.52 18.21
CA ALA A 12 -38.01 6.01 17.89
C ALA A 12 -37.05 4.89 17.40
N ALA A 13 -37.55 3.68 17.19
CA ALA A 13 -36.83 2.59 16.55
C ALA A 13 -37.54 2.21 15.24
N GLU A 14 -37.78 3.19 14.37
CA GLU A 14 -37.89 2.89 12.95
C GLU A 14 -36.54 2.30 12.54
N ALA A 15 -36.51 0.99 12.37
CA ALA A 15 -35.45 0.31 11.66
C ALA A 15 -35.28 1.06 10.33
N LEU A 16 -34.20 1.84 10.22
CA LEU A 16 -33.76 2.42 8.97
C LEU A 16 -33.60 1.24 8.00
N GLU A 17 -34.61 1.07 7.15
CA GLU A 17 -34.56 0.09 6.07
C GLU A 17 -33.23 0.29 5.33
N PRO A 18 -32.46 -0.78 5.05
CA PRO A 18 -31.18 -0.66 4.36
C PRO A 18 -31.29 0.09 3.01
N SER A 19 -32.49 0.11 2.43
CA SER A 19 -32.85 0.90 1.24
C SER A 19 -32.94 2.42 1.47
N ALA A 20 -33.35 2.86 2.65
CA ALA A 20 -33.44 4.28 3.01
C ALA A 20 -32.04 4.90 3.17
N PHE A 21 -31.11 4.15 3.77
CA PHE A 21 -29.70 4.56 3.90
C PHE A 21 -29.01 4.68 2.53
N ALA A 22 -29.20 3.70 1.65
CA ALA A 22 -28.65 3.75 0.29
C ALA A 22 -29.19 4.96 -0.49
N SER A 23 -30.47 5.28 -0.31
CA SER A 23 -31.13 6.42 -0.95
C SER A 23 -30.56 7.78 -0.48
N LEU A 24 -30.17 7.89 0.80
CA LEU A 24 -29.49 9.07 1.35
C LEU A 24 -28.07 9.23 0.77
N LEU A 25 -27.33 8.12 0.63
CA LEU A 25 -25.99 8.14 0.02
C LEU A 25 -26.02 8.60 -1.44
N GLU A 26 -27.01 8.15 -2.23
CA GLU A 26 -27.17 8.60 -3.61
C GLU A 26 -27.47 10.10 -3.71
N LYS A 27 -28.28 10.63 -2.79
CA LYS A 27 -28.67 12.04 -2.77
C LYS A 27 -27.51 12.97 -2.42
N GLU A 28 -26.71 12.62 -1.42
CA GLU A 28 -25.63 13.48 -0.90
C GLU A 28 -24.35 13.39 -1.75
N PHE A 29 -23.96 12.19 -2.20
CA PHE A 29 -22.71 12.00 -2.96
C PHE A 29 -22.86 12.12 -4.48
N LYS A 30 -24.09 11.98 -5.02
CA LYS A 30 -24.39 12.05 -6.47
C LYS A 30 -23.40 11.27 -7.35
N PRO A 31 -23.16 9.97 -7.07
CA PRO A 31 -22.23 9.15 -7.83
C PRO A 31 -22.65 9.04 -9.29
N LYS A 32 -21.69 9.20 -10.21
CA LYS A 32 -21.92 9.25 -11.66
C LYS A 32 -21.87 7.89 -12.36
N SER A 33 -21.49 6.83 -11.64
CA SER A 33 -21.39 5.46 -12.16
C SER A 33 -21.78 4.45 -11.08
N ASP A 34 -22.17 3.25 -11.51
CA ASP A 34 -22.51 2.16 -10.59
C ASP A 34 -21.31 1.73 -9.74
N TYR A 35 -20.10 1.77 -10.31
CA TYR A 35 -18.86 1.57 -9.55
C TYR A 35 -18.68 2.60 -8.42
N ALA A 36 -18.97 3.88 -8.69
CA ALA A 36 -18.87 4.92 -7.68
C ALA A 36 -19.92 4.77 -6.57
N LYS A 37 -21.15 4.32 -6.93
CA LYS A 37 -22.20 4.00 -5.95
C LYS A 37 -21.73 2.92 -4.98
N GLU A 38 -21.21 1.81 -5.52
CA GLU A 38 -20.72 0.68 -4.73
C GLU A 38 -19.52 1.08 -3.86
N ALA A 39 -18.58 1.86 -4.40
CA ALA A 39 -17.43 2.35 -3.65
C ALA A 39 -17.83 3.24 -2.46
N VAL A 40 -18.80 4.14 -2.63
CA VAL A 40 -19.32 4.99 -1.55
C VAL A 40 -19.99 4.15 -0.47
N GLN A 41 -20.84 3.19 -0.86
CA GLN A 41 -21.51 2.31 0.10
C GLN A 41 -20.50 1.49 0.91
N ASN A 42 -19.49 0.91 0.25
CA ASN A 42 -18.43 0.15 0.91
C ASN A 42 -17.59 1.02 1.84
N ALA A 43 -17.23 2.24 1.42
CA ALA A 43 -16.44 3.17 2.24
C ALA A 43 -17.18 3.58 3.51
N VAL A 44 -18.46 3.97 3.39
CA VAL A 44 -19.28 4.38 4.54
C VAL A 44 -19.53 3.22 5.49
N ARG A 45 -19.78 2.01 4.96
CA ARG A 45 -19.90 0.79 5.77
C ARG A 45 -18.61 0.50 6.55
N THR A 46 -17.46 0.53 5.89
CA THR A 46 -16.16 0.26 6.52
C THR A 46 -15.86 1.28 7.63
N LEU A 47 -16.18 2.55 7.38
CA LEU A 47 -16.02 3.63 8.35
C LEU A 47 -16.95 3.44 9.56
N ALA A 48 -18.22 3.05 9.33
CA ALA A 48 -19.16 2.76 10.40
C ALA A 48 -18.73 1.56 11.24
N GLU A 49 -18.25 0.48 10.61
CA GLU A 49 -17.69 -0.69 11.31
C GLU A 49 -16.49 -0.30 12.18
N GLN A 50 -15.55 0.49 11.64
CA GLN A 50 -14.36 0.93 12.38
C GLN A 50 -14.71 1.90 13.52
N ALA A 51 -15.61 2.85 13.28
CA ALA A 51 -16.06 3.81 14.29
C ALA A 51 -16.82 3.12 15.44
N LEU A 52 -17.53 2.03 15.16
CA LEU A 52 -18.22 1.23 16.18
C LEU A 52 -17.25 0.44 17.07
N VAL A 53 -16.13 -0.03 16.51
CA VAL A 53 -15.06 -0.71 17.27
C VAL A 53 -14.33 0.27 18.18
N ASP A 54 -14.08 1.50 17.71
CA ASP A 54 -13.34 2.54 18.44
C ASP A 54 -14.25 3.57 19.15
N ALA A 55 -15.48 3.18 19.50
CA ALA A 55 -16.58 4.04 19.94
C ALA A 55 -16.32 4.97 21.16
N GLN A 56 -15.15 4.87 21.81
CA GLN A 56 -14.76 5.75 22.91
C GLN A 56 -14.13 7.09 22.48
N VAL A 57 -13.77 7.28 21.21
CA VAL A 57 -13.00 8.47 20.74
C VAL A 57 -13.77 9.35 19.75
N VAL A 58 -15.05 9.04 19.47
CA VAL A 58 -15.86 9.87 18.56
C VAL A 58 -16.18 11.21 19.24
N SER A 59 -15.36 12.22 18.93
CA SER A 59 -15.63 13.60 19.33
C SER A 59 -16.88 14.11 18.60
N ASP A 60 -17.53 15.17 19.13
CA ASP A 60 -18.65 15.86 18.44
C ASP A 60 -18.30 16.32 17.00
N ASP A 61 -17.00 16.35 16.67
CA ASP A 61 -16.47 16.66 15.36
C ASP A 61 -16.11 15.37 14.59
N ALA A 62 -17.04 14.94 13.73
CA ALA A 62 -16.87 13.78 12.86
C ALA A 62 -15.66 13.94 11.91
N ILE A 63 -15.34 15.16 11.47
CA ILE A 63 -14.24 15.41 10.54
C ILE A 63 -12.90 15.12 11.23
N LYS A 64 -12.70 15.65 12.45
CA LYS A 64 -11.48 15.37 13.23
C LYS A 64 -11.32 13.89 13.57
N THR A 65 -12.44 13.20 13.77
CA THR A 65 -12.43 11.75 14.02
C THR A 65 -11.97 10.98 12.77
N ILE A 66 -12.39 11.40 11.57
CA ILE A 66 -11.93 10.81 10.32
C ILE A 66 -10.44 11.10 10.08
N GLU A 67 -10.00 12.33 10.31
CA GLU A 67 -8.58 12.72 10.17
C GLU A 67 -7.68 11.90 11.12
N SER A 68 -8.12 11.65 12.35
CA SER A 68 -7.35 10.84 13.31
C SER A 68 -7.29 9.36 12.90
N MET A 69 -8.38 8.81 12.34
CA MET A 69 -8.40 7.46 11.77
C MET A 69 -7.45 7.34 10.57
N ILE A 70 -7.44 8.33 9.66
CA ILE A 70 -6.51 8.36 8.53
C ILE A 70 -5.06 8.41 9.04
N ALA A 71 -4.76 9.27 10.01
CA ALA A 71 -3.42 9.37 10.59
C ALA A 71 -2.96 8.04 11.23
N ALA A 72 -3.87 7.32 11.89
CA ALA A 72 -3.58 6.00 12.46
C ALA A 72 -3.31 4.95 11.38
N LEU A 73 -4.05 4.98 10.26
CA LEU A 73 -3.79 4.13 9.09
C LEU A 73 -2.44 4.46 8.45
N ASP A 74 -2.15 5.74 8.22
CA ASP A 74 -0.88 6.20 7.66
C ASP A 74 0.30 5.77 8.54
N HIS A 75 0.15 5.84 9.87
CA HIS A 75 1.16 5.33 10.79
C HIS A 75 1.41 3.83 10.59
N LYS A 76 0.34 3.02 10.53
CA LYS A 76 0.45 1.56 10.32
C LYS A 76 1.08 1.23 8.96
N LEU A 77 0.67 1.92 7.90
CA LEU A 77 1.23 1.75 6.56
C LEU A 77 2.70 2.17 6.51
N THR A 78 3.05 3.28 7.16
CA THR A 78 4.43 3.77 7.24
C THR A 78 5.31 2.77 7.99
N GLU A 79 4.85 2.24 9.12
CA GLU A 79 5.57 1.23 9.89
C GLU A 79 5.83 -0.03 9.05
N GLN A 80 4.79 -0.56 8.40
CA GLN A 80 4.92 -1.75 7.57
C GLN A 80 5.83 -1.51 6.36
N THR A 81 5.69 -0.37 5.70
CA THR A 81 6.51 0.00 4.54
C THR A 81 7.97 0.19 4.97
N ASN A 82 8.21 0.80 6.12
CA ASN A 82 9.56 0.91 6.67
C ASN A 82 10.19 -0.46 6.93
N GLN A 83 9.46 -1.42 7.49
CA GLN A 83 9.97 -2.77 7.68
C GLN A 83 10.34 -3.45 6.35
N ILE A 84 9.52 -3.27 5.30
CA ILE A 84 9.78 -3.84 3.97
C ILE A 84 11.01 -3.18 3.33
N LEU A 85 11.05 -1.85 3.29
CA LEU A 85 12.11 -1.10 2.61
C LEU A 85 13.46 -1.18 3.33
N HIS A 86 13.45 -1.33 4.66
CA HIS A 86 14.67 -1.49 5.46
C HIS A 86 15.10 -2.94 5.65
N HIS A 87 14.43 -3.89 5.00
CA HIS A 87 14.86 -5.28 5.01
C HIS A 87 16.22 -5.42 4.29
N ALA A 88 17.17 -6.15 4.90
CA ALA A 88 18.54 -6.26 4.41
C ALA A 88 18.63 -6.76 2.95
N ASP A 89 17.80 -7.75 2.60
CA ASP A 89 17.75 -8.30 1.24
C ASP A 89 17.25 -7.27 0.22
N PHE A 90 16.27 -6.46 0.61
CA PHE A 90 15.72 -5.41 -0.25
C PHE A 90 16.75 -4.30 -0.46
N GLN A 91 17.38 -3.81 0.63
CA GLN A 91 18.41 -2.79 0.56
C GLN A 91 19.64 -3.23 -0.24
N GLN A 92 20.04 -4.51 -0.13
CA GLN A 92 21.15 -5.04 -0.92
C GLN A 92 20.84 -5.00 -2.43
N LEU A 93 19.63 -5.42 -2.81
CA LEU A 93 19.19 -5.39 -4.20
C LEU A 93 19.02 -3.94 -4.68
N GLU A 94 18.34 -3.12 -3.91
CA GLU A 94 18.07 -1.71 -4.22
C GLU A 94 19.37 -0.91 -4.35
N GLY A 95 20.35 -1.12 -3.47
CA GLY A 95 21.65 -0.47 -3.55
C GLY A 95 22.40 -0.80 -4.86
N ALA A 96 22.37 -2.06 -5.29
CA ALA A 96 22.97 -2.47 -6.56
C ALA A 96 22.28 -1.82 -7.77
N TRP A 97 20.94 -1.81 -7.78
CA TRP A 97 20.16 -1.24 -8.89
C TRP A 97 20.18 0.29 -8.90
N ARG A 98 20.13 0.96 -7.74
CA ARG A 98 20.29 2.42 -7.66
C ARG A 98 21.68 2.84 -8.10
N GLY A 99 22.72 2.11 -7.73
CA GLY A 99 24.08 2.35 -8.21
C GLY A 99 24.19 2.22 -9.74
N LEU A 100 23.58 1.18 -10.31
CA LEU A 100 23.52 1.01 -11.76
C LEU A 100 22.72 2.12 -12.46
N HIS A 101 21.56 2.47 -11.91
CA HIS A 101 20.72 3.56 -12.42
C HIS A 101 21.45 4.91 -12.36
N TYR A 102 22.19 5.16 -11.27
CA TYR A 102 23.06 6.33 -11.16
C TYR A 102 24.12 6.35 -12.26
N LEU A 103 24.80 5.23 -12.51
CA LEU A 103 25.80 5.12 -13.57
C LEU A 103 25.19 5.45 -14.94
N ILE A 104 24.02 4.88 -15.25
CA ILE A 104 23.36 5.07 -16.54
C ILE A 104 22.92 6.54 -16.72
N ASN A 105 22.26 7.13 -15.71
CA ASN A 105 21.71 8.48 -15.85
C ASN A 105 22.77 9.58 -15.88
N ASN A 106 23.95 9.34 -15.30
CA ASN A 106 25.05 10.32 -15.30
C ASN A 106 26.07 10.06 -16.42
N THR A 107 25.78 9.13 -17.33
CA THR A 107 26.66 8.81 -18.45
C THR A 107 25.94 9.09 -19.76
N GLU A 108 26.44 10.05 -20.53
CA GLU A 108 25.97 10.30 -21.90
C GLU A 108 26.48 9.19 -22.82
N THR A 109 25.68 8.15 -23.02
CA THR A 109 26.00 7.03 -23.91
C THR A 109 25.74 7.44 -25.36
N ASP A 110 26.72 7.25 -26.24
CA ASP A 110 26.63 7.46 -27.69
C ASP A 110 27.07 6.18 -28.44
N GLU A 111 27.34 6.26 -29.76
CA GLU A 111 27.83 5.11 -30.52
C GLU A 111 29.18 4.58 -30.03
N MET A 112 30.00 5.46 -29.45
CA MET A 112 31.36 5.17 -28.97
C MET A 112 31.36 4.64 -27.53
N LEU A 113 30.35 4.97 -26.71
CA LEU A 113 30.29 4.62 -25.31
C LEU A 113 29.13 3.68 -24.96
N LYS A 114 29.48 2.44 -24.60
CA LYS A 114 28.52 1.37 -24.30
C LYS A 114 28.71 0.81 -22.89
N ILE A 115 27.62 0.73 -22.13
CA ILE A 115 27.59 0.07 -20.82
C ILE A 115 27.00 -1.33 -20.99
N ARG A 116 27.80 -2.38 -20.70
CA ARG A 116 27.34 -3.78 -20.71
C ARG A 116 27.28 -4.29 -19.29
N VAL A 117 26.09 -4.70 -18.86
CA VAL A 117 25.85 -5.23 -17.51
C VAL A 117 25.86 -6.75 -17.54
N PHE A 118 26.61 -7.37 -16.64
CA PHE A 118 26.59 -8.81 -16.43
C PHE A 118 26.17 -9.13 -15.01
N ASN A 119 25.01 -9.76 -14.85
CA ASN A 119 24.45 -10.12 -13.55
C ASN A 119 25.10 -11.42 -13.03
N ILE A 120 25.92 -11.31 -12.00
CA ILE A 120 26.53 -12.46 -11.32
C ILE A 120 26.74 -12.14 -9.85
N SER A 121 26.43 -13.09 -8.96
CA SER A 121 26.71 -12.91 -7.54
C SER A 121 28.21 -13.05 -7.23
N LYS A 122 28.69 -12.40 -6.17
CA LYS A 122 30.09 -12.53 -5.72
C LYS A 122 30.49 -13.99 -5.44
N LYS A 123 29.56 -14.79 -4.90
CA LYS A 123 29.78 -16.21 -4.60
C LYS A 123 29.95 -17.04 -5.87
N GLU A 124 29.11 -16.81 -6.87
CA GLU A 124 29.21 -17.50 -8.17
C GLU A 124 30.46 -17.10 -8.95
N LEU A 125 30.81 -15.81 -8.93
CA LEU A 125 32.04 -15.31 -9.54
C LEU A 125 33.25 -16.01 -8.91
N HIS A 126 33.34 -16.03 -7.57
CA HIS A 126 34.42 -16.71 -6.86
C HIS A 126 34.47 -18.20 -7.17
N LYS A 127 33.33 -18.90 -7.16
CA LYS A 127 33.25 -20.33 -7.47
C LYS A 127 33.74 -20.63 -8.89
N THR A 128 33.35 -19.79 -9.85
CA THR A 128 33.76 -19.94 -11.24
C THR A 128 35.26 -19.72 -11.38
N LEU A 129 35.80 -18.62 -10.86
CA LEU A 129 37.24 -18.35 -10.92
C LEU A 129 38.07 -19.42 -10.21
N LYS A 130 37.59 -19.95 -9.08
CA LYS A 130 38.26 -21.04 -8.36
C LYS A 130 38.29 -22.35 -9.17
N ARG A 131 37.25 -22.62 -9.96
CA ARG A 131 37.16 -23.82 -10.81
C ARG A 131 38.12 -23.77 -11.99
N TYR A 132 38.30 -22.60 -12.58
CA TYR A 132 39.15 -22.37 -13.75
C TYR A 132 40.45 -21.65 -13.36
N LYS A 133 41.18 -22.17 -12.37
CA LYS A 133 42.45 -21.58 -11.88
C LYS A 133 43.66 -22.04 -12.69
N GLY A 134 44.74 -21.27 -12.66
CA GLY A 134 46.00 -21.64 -13.31
C GLY A 134 45.88 -21.58 -14.83
N THR A 135 46.33 -22.61 -15.54
CA THR A 135 46.34 -22.64 -17.02
C THR A 135 44.96 -22.69 -17.68
N ALA A 136 43.90 -23.05 -16.93
CA ALA A 136 42.54 -23.21 -17.47
C ALA A 136 41.66 -21.93 -17.39
N TRP A 137 42.23 -20.80 -17.00
CA TRP A 137 41.49 -19.55 -16.74
C TRP A 137 40.85 -18.94 -18.00
N ASP A 138 41.51 -19.11 -19.15
CA ASP A 138 41.08 -18.70 -20.48
C ASP A 138 39.84 -19.47 -20.98
N GLN A 139 39.59 -20.66 -20.42
CA GLN A 139 38.40 -21.45 -20.74
C GLN A 139 37.19 -21.13 -19.85
N SER A 140 37.32 -20.18 -18.92
CA SER A 140 36.23 -19.82 -18.02
C SER A 140 35.06 -19.13 -18.76
N PRO A 141 33.80 -19.35 -18.35
CA PRO A 141 32.64 -18.66 -18.94
C PRO A 141 32.68 -17.14 -18.80
N ILE A 142 33.45 -16.62 -17.84
CA ILE A 142 33.62 -15.17 -17.61
C ILE A 142 34.60 -14.59 -18.63
N PHE A 143 35.69 -15.30 -18.93
CA PHE A 143 36.69 -14.86 -19.90
C PHE A 143 36.14 -14.81 -21.34
N LYS A 144 35.18 -15.69 -21.66
CA LYS A 144 34.59 -15.78 -22.99
C LYS A 144 33.50 -14.74 -23.30
N LYS A 145 33.15 -13.87 -22.34
CA LYS A 145 32.07 -12.87 -22.48
C LYS A 145 32.60 -11.46 -22.67
#